data_AF-A0A1R3FZF3-F1
#
_entry.id   AF-A0A1R3FZF3-F1
#
_cell.length_a   1.000
_cell.length_b   1.000
_cell.length_c   1.000
_cell.angle_alpha   90.00
_cell.angle_beta   90.00
_cell.angle_gamma   90.00
#
_symmetry.space_group_name_H-M   'P 1'
#
loop_
_entity.id
_entity.type
_entity.pdbx_description
1 polymer ?
#
loop_
_entity_poly.entity_id
_entity_poly.type
_entity_poly.pdbx_seq_one_letter_code
_entity_poly.pdbx_strand_id
1 'polypeptide(L)'
;VRKELDDLRDKLQPLIMKYRKEKERVNEIRRLKQRREELMIALQEAERRYDLARAVDLRYGAIQENEKERLIGLAERLHQRVVGQDRAVAAVAEAVLRSKAGLGRPQQPTGSFLFLGPTGVGKTELVKALAEQLFGDENLLIRINMSEYMEQHSVARLIGAPPGYIRHEEGGQLIKAVRRRRYSVVLFDEVEKAHIFVFNTLLQVLDYGRLIDGQGHTVDFRNTVIIMTSNLGAEHLLSGLMGKCTMQVARDRVRRHFRPELLNRLDEIVVFDPLSHDQLRKVVRLQTKDVASRLLERGAALAVTDSALDYILTESYDPVYGARPIRRWLEKKVVTELSRMLVREEIDENSIVYIDAATNRTNLVYRVEKNVGLVNAATGQKAEVLIQIPNGPTRSDTAQTVKKMKIKEMEDDEDEMDM
;
A
#
# COMPACT_ATOMS: atom_id res chain seq x y z
N VAL A 1 8.30 -17.40 -39.40
CA VAL A 1 9.01 -16.12 -39.20
C VAL A 1 8.13 -14.87 -39.30
N ARG A 2 7.67 -14.40 -40.48
CA ARG A 2 6.83 -13.16 -40.55
C ARG A 2 5.48 -13.28 -39.82
N LYS A 3 4.73 -14.38 -40.04
CA LYS A 3 3.48 -14.68 -39.30
C LYS A 3 3.66 -14.77 -37.77
N GLU A 4 4.76 -15.38 -37.32
CA GLU A 4 5.05 -15.49 -35.88
C GLU A 4 5.47 -14.16 -35.26
N LEU A 5 6.13 -13.28 -36.03
CA LEU A 5 6.46 -11.91 -35.61
C LEU A 5 5.21 -11.03 -35.52
N ASP A 6 4.28 -11.16 -36.47
CA ASP A 6 3.01 -10.43 -36.47
C ASP A 6 2.10 -10.92 -35.33
N ASP A 7 1.98 -12.24 -35.10
CA ASP A 7 1.27 -12.80 -33.95
C ASP A 7 1.85 -12.35 -32.61
N LEU A 8 3.18 -12.19 -32.51
CA LEU A 8 3.82 -11.66 -31.31
C LEU A 8 3.51 -10.17 -31.14
N ARG A 9 3.52 -9.39 -32.23
CA ARG A 9 3.22 -7.95 -32.23
C ARG A 9 1.78 -7.66 -31.79
N ASP A 10 0.84 -8.47 -32.26
CA ASP A 10 -0.58 -8.38 -31.90
C ASP A 10 -0.81 -8.73 -30.42
N LYS A 11 -0.04 -9.67 -29.87
CA LYS A 11 -0.04 -9.96 -28.42
C LYS A 11 0.68 -8.90 -27.59
N LEU A 12 1.73 -8.27 -28.13
CA LEU A 12 2.55 -7.26 -27.43
C LEU A 12 1.89 -5.88 -27.37
N GLN A 13 1.19 -5.45 -28.42
CA GLN A 13 0.52 -4.14 -28.45
C GLN A 13 -0.38 -3.84 -27.24
N PRO A 14 -1.30 -4.73 -26.83
CA PRO A 14 -2.16 -4.48 -25.69
C PRO A 14 -1.37 -4.40 -24.37
N LEU A 15 -0.29 -5.18 -24.23
CA LEU A 15 0.60 -5.07 -23.07
C LEU A 15 1.37 -3.75 -23.04
N ILE A 16 1.89 -3.29 -24.20
CA ILE A 16 2.60 -2.01 -24.31
C ILE A 16 1.66 -0.84 -24.02
N MET A 17 0.42 -0.87 -24.50
CA MET A 17 -0.59 0.16 -24.18
C MET A 17 -0.91 0.17 -22.69
N LYS A 18 -1.12 -1.00 -22.09
CA LYS A 18 -1.38 -1.11 -20.65
C LYS A 18 -0.21 -0.56 -19.82
N TYR A 19 1.02 -0.91 -20.21
CA TYR A 19 2.24 -0.41 -19.57
C TYR A 19 2.38 1.10 -19.70
N ARG A 20 2.18 1.68 -20.89
CA ARG A 20 2.24 3.14 -21.08
C ARG A 20 1.25 3.86 -20.19
N LYS A 21 0.01 3.39 -20.15
CA LYS A 21 -1.05 3.95 -19.29
C LYS A 21 -0.71 3.87 -17.81
N GLU A 22 -0.10 2.78 -17.38
CA GLU A 22 0.31 2.59 -15.99
C GLU A 22 1.52 3.47 -15.62
N LYS A 23 2.48 3.61 -16.53
CA LYS A 23 3.64 4.50 -16.39
C LYS A 23 3.24 5.97 -16.33
N GLU A 24 2.32 6.40 -17.19
CA GLU A 24 1.76 7.77 -17.18
C GLU A 24 1.09 8.08 -15.85
N ARG A 25 0.24 7.17 -15.34
CA ARG A 25 -0.39 7.32 -14.02
C ARG A 25 0.63 7.45 -12.89
N VAL A 26 1.69 6.64 -12.90
CA VAL A 26 2.74 6.71 -11.86
C VAL A 26 3.49 8.05 -11.93
N ASN A 27 3.79 8.54 -13.14
CA ASN A 27 4.44 9.83 -13.33
C ASN A 27 3.57 11.00 -12.88
N GLU A 28 2.27 10.94 -13.16
CA GLU A 28 1.29 11.92 -12.69
C GLU A 28 1.25 11.98 -11.16
N ILE A 29 1.20 10.82 -10.48
CA ILE A 29 1.24 10.75 -9.01
C ILE A 29 2.51 11.40 -8.46
N ARG A 30 3.67 11.13 -9.05
CA ARG A 30 4.94 11.73 -8.62
C ARG A 30 4.92 13.25 -8.79
N ARG A 31 4.43 13.73 -9.94
CA ARG A 31 4.30 15.17 -10.22
C ARG A 31 3.38 15.87 -9.22
N LEU A 32 2.22 15.29 -8.92
CA LEU A 32 1.28 15.85 -7.95
C LEU A 32 1.86 15.88 -6.54
N LYS A 33 2.61 14.84 -6.13
CA LYS A 33 3.30 14.79 -4.83
C LYS A 33 4.38 15.89 -4.72
N GLN A 34 5.26 16.01 -5.71
CA GLN A 34 6.30 17.05 -5.74
C GLN A 34 5.68 18.45 -5.69
N ARG A 35 4.63 18.68 -6.50
CA ARG A 35 3.94 19.96 -6.52
C ARG A 35 3.37 20.34 -5.16
N ARG A 36 2.82 19.36 -4.42
CA ARG A 36 2.30 19.60 -3.07
C ARG A 36 3.40 19.97 -2.08
N GLU A 37 4.55 19.29 -2.14
CA GLU A 37 5.68 19.59 -1.26
C GLU A 37 6.19 21.02 -1.49
N GLU A 38 6.36 21.43 -2.76
CA GLU A 38 6.70 22.81 -3.12
C GLU A 38 5.71 23.83 -2.56
N LEU A 39 4.40 23.58 -2.72
CA LEU A 39 3.36 24.48 -2.23
C LEU A 39 3.32 24.56 -0.70
N MET A 40 3.56 23.45 0.00
CA MET A 40 3.61 23.42 1.46
C MET A 40 4.83 24.17 2.01
N ILE A 41 5.99 24.06 1.35
CA ILE A 41 7.18 24.85 1.69
C ILE A 41 6.88 26.33 1.48
N ALA A 42 6.32 26.71 0.33
CA ALA A 42 5.96 28.09 0.04
C ALA A 42 4.94 28.66 1.05
N LEU A 43 3.99 27.84 1.51
CA LEU A 43 3.03 28.24 2.54
C LEU A 43 3.74 28.47 3.89
N GLN A 44 4.60 27.55 4.31
CA GLN A 44 5.37 27.72 5.56
C GLN A 44 6.25 28.97 5.52
N GLU A 45 6.87 29.25 4.38
CA GLU A 45 7.65 30.48 4.19
C GLU A 45 6.76 31.73 4.28
N ALA A 46 5.60 31.74 3.63
CA ALA A 46 4.64 32.84 3.70
C ALA A 46 4.18 33.08 5.16
N GLU A 47 3.85 32.01 5.90
CA GLU A 47 3.47 32.09 7.31
C GLU A 47 4.62 32.62 8.18
N ARG A 48 5.85 32.13 7.98
CA ARG A 48 7.03 32.61 8.71
C ARG A 48 7.33 34.09 8.46
N ARG A 49 7.02 34.58 7.26
CA ARG A 49 7.20 35.99 6.87
C ARG A 49 5.99 36.86 7.21
N TYR A 50 4.95 36.30 7.85
CA TYR A 50 3.66 36.97 8.10
C TYR A 50 2.99 37.53 6.83
N ASP A 51 3.28 36.95 5.66
CA ASP A 51 2.62 37.29 4.40
C ASP A 51 1.27 36.55 4.30
N LEU A 52 0.27 37.12 4.97
CA LEU A 52 -1.06 36.51 5.11
C LEU A 52 -1.80 36.41 3.78
N ALA A 53 -1.64 37.38 2.87
CA ALA A 53 -2.30 37.36 1.56
C ALA A 53 -1.81 36.16 0.74
N ARG A 54 -0.49 36.01 0.61
CA ARG A 54 0.11 34.86 -0.08
C ARG A 54 -0.22 33.54 0.62
N ALA A 55 -0.25 33.49 1.94
CA ALA A 55 -0.61 32.28 2.67
C ALA A 55 -2.05 31.84 2.41
N VAL A 56 -2.99 32.80 2.29
CA VAL A 56 -4.39 32.54 1.94
C VAL A 56 -4.50 32.05 0.49
N ASP A 57 -3.85 32.73 -0.46
CA ASP A 57 -3.86 32.34 -1.87
C ASP A 57 -3.27 30.94 -2.09
N LEU A 58 -2.18 30.61 -1.39
CA LEU A 58 -1.60 29.28 -1.43
C LEU A 58 -2.54 28.23 -0.83
N ARG A 59 -3.14 28.50 0.34
CA ARG A 59 -4.03 27.56 1.03
C ARG A 59 -5.30 27.26 0.26
N TYR A 60 -6.01 28.29 -0.17
CA TYR A 60 -7.35 28.18 -0.75
C TYR A 60 -7.36 28.20 -2.28
N GLY A 61 -6.23 28.54 -2.91
CA GLY A 61 -6.02 28.39 -4.35
C GLY A 61 -5.23 27.12 -4.67
N ALA A 62 -3.91 27.26 -4.79
CA ALA A 62 -3.05 26.25 -5.40
C ALA A 62 -3.01 24.92 -4.63
N ILE A 63 -2.97 24.94 -3.29
CA ILE A 63 -2.95 23.71 -2.48
C ILE A 63 -4.30 22.99 -2.60
N GLN A 64 -5.41 23.73 -2.53
CA GLN A 64 -6.74 23.15 -2.63
C GLN A 64 -7.00 22.53 -4.01
N GLU A 65 -6.52 23.18 -5.08
CA GLU A 65 -6.63 22.66 -6.45
C GLU A 65 -5.81 21.37 -6.63
N ASN A 66 -4.57 21.34 -6.15
CA ASN A 66 -3.75 20.11 -6.13
C ASN A 66 -4.40 19.00 -5.29
N GLU A 67 -5.01 19.32 -4.15
CA GLU A 67 -5.75 18.35 -3.33
C GLU A 67 -6.97 17.79 -4.09
N LYS A 68 -7.73 18.62 -4.82
CA LYS A 68 -8.89 18.17 -5.60
C LYS A 68 -8.49 17.16 -6.68
N GLU A 69 -7.46 17.46 -7.48
CA GLU A 69 -6.96 16.55 -8.51
C GLU A 69 -6.54 15.20 -7.91
N ARG A 70 -5.88 15.23 -6.74
CA ARG A 70 -5.56 14.00 -6.02
C ARG A 70 -6.85 13.30 -5.61
N LEU A 71 -7.81 13.95 -4.99
CA LEU A 71 -9.00 13.26 -4.45
C LEU A 71 -9.83 12.50 -5.51
N ILE A 72 -9.93 13.00 -6.75
CA ILE A 72 -10.72 12.36 -7.80
C ILE A 72 -10.23 10.94 -8.11
N GLY A 73 -8.92 10.72 -8.17
CA GLY A 73 -8.32 9.40 -8.43
C GLY A 73 -7.96 8.60 -7.17
N LEU A 74 -8.58 8.90 -6.02
CA LEU A 74 -8.19 8.29 -4.74
C LEU A 74 -8.39 6.77 -4.74
N ALA A 75 -9.52 6.28 -5.22
CA ALA A 75 -9.85 4.85 -5.20
C ALA A 75 -8.85 4.04 -6.05
N GLU A 76 -8.53 4.50 -7.25
CA GLU A 76 -7.58 3.84 -8.15
C GLU A 76 -6.19 3.75 -7.55
N ARG A 77 -5.75 4.79 -6.83
CA ARG A 77 -4.43 4.79 -6.17
C ARG A 77 -4.39 3.90 -4.95
N LEU A 78 -5.48 3.81 -4.19
CA LEU A 78 -5.60 2.84 -3.11
C LEU A 78 -5.54 1.40 -3.65
N HIS A 79 -6.16 1.14 -4.80
CA HIS A 79 -6.13 -0.16 -5.48
C HIS A 79 -4.75 -0.63 -5.96
N GLN A 80 -3.80 0.29 -6.15
CA GLN A 80 -2.42 -0.09 -6.48
C GLN A 80 -1.73 -0.85 -5.34
N ARG A 81 -2.19 -0.64 -4.09
CA ARG A 81 -1.64 -1.29 -2.89
C ARG A 81 -2.59 -2.32 -2.28
N VAL A 82 -3.89 -2.07 -2.35
CA VAL A 82 -4.92 -2.91 -1.73
C VAL A 82 -5.59 -3.78 -2.78
N VAL A 83 -5.37 -5.09 -2.66
CA VAL A 83 -5.86 -6.08 -3.61
C VAL A 83 -7.18 -6.69 -3.13
N GLY A 84 -8.19 -6.71 -4.00
CA GLY A 84 -9.40 -7.52 -3.80
C GLY A 84 -10.41 -6.97 -2.81
N GLN A 85 -10.29 -5.70 -2.42
CA GLN A 85 -11.15 -5.04 -1.43
C GLN A 85 -11.89 -3.84 -2.05
N ASP A 86 -12.51 -4.05 -3.22
CA ASP A 86 -13.11 -2.99 -4.04
C ASP A 86 -14.19 -2.21 -3.30
N ARG A 87 -15.07 -2.92 -2.58
CA ARG A 87 -16.11 -2.30 -1.75
C ARG A 87 -15.52 -1.46 -0.63
N ALA A 88 -14.45 -1.94 0.01
CA ALA A 88 -13.81 -1.23 1.10
C ALA A 88 -13.09 0.03 0.64
N VAL A 89 -12.36 -0.07 -0.47
CA VAL A 89 -11.66 1.07 -1.09
C VAL A 89 -12.66 2.12 -1.54
N ALA A 90 -13.75 1.73 -2.21
CA ALA A 90 -14.79 2.65 -2.67
C ALA A 90 -15.44 3.39 -1.50
N ALA A 91 -15.90 2.66 -0.47
CA ALA A 91 -16.56 3.25 0.69
C ALA A 91 -15.68 4.30 1.40
N VAL A 92 -14.39 4.00 1.57
CA VAL A 92 -13.43 4.93 2.19
C VAL A 92 -13.17 6.14 1.29
N ALA A 93 -12.95 5.92 -0.01
CA ALA A 93 -12.67 7.00 -0.95
C ALA A 93 -13.85 7.96 -1.08
N GLU A 94 -15.07 7.45 -1.18
CA GLU A 94 -16.30 8.24 -1.27
C GLU A 94 -16.56 9.06 0.00
N ALA A 95 -16.39 8.46 1.19
CA ALA A 95 -16.57 9.18 2.45
C ALA A 95 -15.57 10.33 2.62
N VAL A 96 -14.30 10.10 2.28
CA VAL A 96 -13.27 11.14 2.30
C VAL A 96 -13.58 12.23 1.27
N LEU A 97 -14.03 11.85 0.07
CA LEU A 97 -14.41 12.80 -0.98
C LEU A 97 -15.57 13.69 -0.52
N ARG A 98 -16.63 13.12 0.10
CA ARG A 98 -17.76 13.88 0.65
C ARG A 98 -17.30 14.93 1.66
N SER A 99 -16.43 14.53 2.59
CA SER A 99 -15.91 15.43 3.61
C SER A 99 -15.07 16.56 3.01
N LYS A 100 -14.14 16.23 2.12
CA LYS A 100 -13.27 17.22 1.44
C LYS A 100 -14.01 18.13 0.46
N ALA A 101 -15.14 17.68 -0.09
CA ALA A 101 -16.04 18.51 -0.89
C ALA A 101 -16.87 19.49 -0.04
N GLY A 102 -16.78 19.43 1.30
CA GLY A 102 -17.60 20.24 2.21
C GLY A 102 -19.05 19.77 2.32
N LEU A 103 -19.36 18.60 1.76
CA LEU A 103 -20.69 17.97 1.82
C LEU A 103 -20.81 16.96 2.96
N GLY A 104 -19.73 16.74 3.71
CA GLY A 104 -19.72 15.96 4.95
C GLY A 104 -20.23 16.75 6.15
N ARG A 105 -20.10 16.16 7.35
CA ARG A 105 -20.52 16.79 8.60
C ARG A 105 -19.42 17.72 9.12
N PRO A 106 -19.61 19.05 9.20
CA PRO A 106 -18.51 20.02 9.41
C PRO A 106 -17.80 19.94 10.76
N GLN A 107 -18.46 19.40 11.78
CA GLN A 107 -17.90 19.26 13.13
C GLN A 107 -17.27 17.89 13.39
N GLN A 108 -17.35 16.95 12.44
CA GLN A 108 -16.85 15.59 12.64
C GLN A 108 -15.45 15.43 12.02
N PRO A 109 -14.74 14.33 12.34
CA PRO A 109 -13.52 13.96 11.63
C PRO A 109 -13.75 13.85 10.12
N THR A 110 -12.66 13.92 9.34
CA THR A 110 -12.72 13.85 7.86
C THR A 110 -13.32 12.52 7.37
N GLY A 111 -13.18 11.46 8.15
CA GLY A 111 -13.89 10.21 7.95
C GLY A 111 -13.75 9.32 9.17
N SER A 112 -14.74 8.48 9.42
CA SER A 112 -14.80 7.57 10.56
C SER A 112 -15.29 6.19 10.14
N PHE A 113 -14.45 5.17 10.35
CA PHE A 113 -14.67 3.84 9.79
C PHE A 113 -14.47 2.74 10.82
N LEU A 114 -15.29 1.70 10.74
CA LEU A 114 -15.04 0.42 11.41
C LEU A 114 -14.77 -0.67 10.37
N PHE A 115 -13.54 -1.16 10.34
CA PHE A 115 -13.07 -2.22 9.45
C PHE A 115 -13.25 -3.58 10.11
N LEU A 116 -14.08 -4.42 9.52
CA LEU A 116 -14.38 -5.77 9.96
C LEU A 116 -13.78 -6.79 8.99
N GLY A 117 -13.21 -7.89 9.48
CA GLY A 117 -12.74 -8.96 8.60
C GLY A 117 -11.68 -9.85 9.26
N PRO A 118 -11.21 -10.90 8.56
CA PRO A 118 -10.12 -11.74 9.06
C PRO A 118 -8.79 -10.98 9.20
N THR A 119 -7.79 -11.62 9.81
CA THR A 119 -6.42 -11.09 9.81
C THR A 119 -5.78 -11.26 8.43
N GLY A 120 -4.88 -10.35 8.05
CA GLY A 120 -4.10 -10.50 6.81
C GLY A 120 -4.84 -10.26 5.49
N VAL A 121 -6.07 -9.71 5.51
CA VAL A 121 -6.85 -9.40 4.29
C VAL A 121 -6.62 -8.00 3.71
N GLY A 122 -5.88 -7.13 4.43
CA GLY A 122 -5.54 -5.79 3.93
C GLY A 122 -6.09 -4.61 4.73
N LYS A 123 -6.74 -4.83 5.88
CA LYS A 123 -7.26 -3.75 6.75
C LYS A 123 -6.23 -2.67 7.06
N THR A 124 -5.09 -3.06 7.64
CA THR A 124 -3.99 -2.14 7.98
C THR A 124 -3.29 -1.59 6.73
N GLU A 125 -3.29 -2.32 5.63
CA GLU A 125 -2.68 -1.85 4.38
C GLU A 125 -3.50 -0.72 3.76
N LEU A 126 -4.84 -0.81 3.78
CA LEU A 126 -5.72 0.28 3.36
C LEU A 126 -5.50 1.53 4.20
N VAL A 127 -5.29 1.38 5.51
CA VAL A 127 -4.98 2.51 6.40
C VAL A 127 -3.69 3.21 6.00
N LYS A 128 -2.61 2.44 5.76
CA LYS A 128 -1.31 3.00 5.34
C LYS A 128 -1.40 3.68 4.00
N ALA A 129 -2.03 3.01 3.02
CA ALA A 129 -2.26 3.57 1.70
C ALA A 129 -3.06 4.88 1.81
N LEU A 130 -4.10 4.94 2.65
CA LEU A 130 -4.87 6.16 2.87
C LEU A 130 -4.03 7.28 3.51
N ALA A 131 -3.21 6.98 4.51
CA ALA A 131 -2.32 7.96 5.14
C ALA A 131 -1.34 8.57 4.12
N GLU A 132 -0.74 7.73 3.28
CA GLU A 132 0.12 8.17 2.18
C GLU A 132 -0.65 9.00 1.15
N GLN A 133 -1.86 8.59 0.77
CA GLN A 133 -2.63 9.31 -0.25
C GLN A 133 -3.20 10.65 0.23
N LEU A 134 -3.59 10.77 1.49
CA LEU A 134 -4.14 12.03 2.01
C LEU A 134 -3.03 12.94 2.52
N PHE A 135 -2.10 12.40 3.30
CA PHE A 135 -1.13 13.20 4.04
C PHE A 135 0.29 13.10 3.46
N GLY A 136 0.52 12.21 2.49
CA GLY A 136 1.77 12.08 1.73
C GLY A 136 2.84 11.21 2.38
N ASP A 137 2.64 10.81 3.63
CA ASP A 137 3.57 10.00 4.40
C ASP A 137 2.80 8.95 5.21
N GLU A 138 3.21 7.70 5.08
CA GLU A 138 2.66 6.59 5.87
C GLU A 138 2.94 6.76 7.36
N ASN A 139 4.02 7.45 7.74
CA ASN A 139 4.39 7.68 9.13
C ASN A 139 3.46 8.68 9.82
N LEU A 140 2.56 9.34 9.08
CA LEU A 140 1.47 10.16 9.65
C LEU A 140 0.28 9.31 10.13
N LEU A 141 0.45 7.99 10.15
CA LEU A 141 -0.41 7.05 10.86
C LEU A 141 -0.08 7.04 12.36
N ILE A 142 -1.05 7.45 13.18
CA ILE A 142 -1.04 7.27 14.63
C ILE A 142 -1.72 5.93 14.93
N ARG A 143 -0.94 4.89 15.23
CA ARG A 143 -1.46 3.57 15.57
C ARG A 143 -1.54 3.39 17.09
N ILE A 144 -2.70 2.98 17.57
CA ILE A 144 -2.95 2.68 18.98
C ILE A 144 -3.52 1.27 19.08
N ASN A 145 -2.83 0.41 19.83
CA ASN A 145 -3.25 -0.97 20.04
C ASN A 145 -4.23 -1.04 21.22
N MET A 146 -5.49 -1.41 20.97
CA MET A 146 -6.53 -1.46 22.00
C MET A 146 -6.37 -2.63 22.97
N SER A 147 -5.54 -3.62 22.66
CA SER A 147 -5.12 -4.64 23.63
C SER A 147 -4.38 -4.04 24.84
N GLU A 148 -3.74 -2.87 24.69
CA GLU A 148 -3.09 -2.17 25.81
C GLU A 148 -4.08 -1.39 26.68
N TYR A 149 -5.35 -1.31 26.26
CA TYR A 149 -6.40 -0.49 26.85
C TYR A 149 -7.59 -1.31 27.37
N MET A 150 -7.35 -2.55 27.78
CA MET A 150 -8.37 -3.49 28.27
C MET A 150 -8.90 -3.12 29.67
N GLU A 151 -8.10 -2.45 30.49
CA GLU A 151 -8.41 -2.17 31.90
C GLU A 151 -8.78 -0.70 32.11
N GLN A 152 -9.65 -0.39 33.07
CA GLN A 152 -10.13 0.98 33.29
C GLN A 152 -9.00 2.01 33.51
N HIS A 153 -7.98 1.67 34.30
CA HIS A 153 -6.88 2.59 34.61
C HIS A 153 -5.96 2.86 33.41
N SER A 154 -5.95 1.96 32.43
CA SER A 154 -5.17 2.14 31.20
C SER A 154 -5.71 3.27 30.31
N VAL A 155 -7.02 3.57 30.41
CA VAL A 155 -7.70 4.63 29.63
C VAL A 155 -7.13 6.01 29.94
N ALA A 156 -6.70 6.25 31.19
CA ALA A 156 -6.02 7.48 31.57
C ALA A 156 -4.71 7.70 30.79
N ARG A 157 -4.04 6.64 30.31
CA ARG A 157 -2.84 6.76 29.46
C ARG A 157 -3.18 7.23 28.05
N LEU A 158 -4.40 6.98 27.57
CA LEU A 158 -4.84 7.37 26.23
C LEU A 158 -5.09 8.88 26.15
N ILE A 159 -5.79 9.41 27.15
CA ILE A 159 -6.33 10.78 27.17
C ILE A 159 -5.52 11.72 28.07
N GLY A 160 -4.89 11.17 29.10
CA GLY A 160 -4.20 11.92 30.15
C GLY A 160 -4.94 11.79 31.48
N ALA A 161 -4.17 11.65 32.54
CA ALA A 161 -4.68 11.62 33.91
C ALA A 161 -5.06 13.04 34.39
N PRO A 162 -6.08 13.18 35.25
CA PRO A 162 -6.37 14.43 35.95
C PRO A 162 -5.23 14.85 36.89
N PRO A 163 -5.17 16.13 37.31
CA PRO A 163 -4.23 16.60 38.33
C PRO A 163 -4.29 15.74 39.61
N GLY A 164 -3.12 15.33 40.12
CA GLY A 164 -3.00 14.54 41.35
C GLY A 164 -2.88 13.01 41.17
N TYR A 165 -2.92 12.51 39.93
CA TYR A 165 -2.75 11.08 39.62
C TYR A 165 -1.35 10.77 39.05
N ILE A 166 -0.91 9.50 39.19
CA ILE A 166 0.36 9.01 38.62
C ILE A 166 0.35 9.18 37.09
N ARG A 167 1.47 9.65 36.51
CA ARG A 167 1.65 10.02 35.08
C ARG A 167 0.85 11.24 34.60
N HIS A 168 0.50 12.15 35.51
CA HIS A 168 -0.11 13.43 35.15
C HIS A 168 0.73 14.25 34.13
N GLU A 169 2.06 14.26 34.25
CA GLU A 169 2.95 15.03 33.36
C GLU A 169 3.17 14.36 31.99
N GLU A 170 2.96 13.05 31.89
CA GLU A 170 3.12 12.29 30.66
C GLU A 170 1.99 12.51 29.64
N GLY A 171 0.86 13.11 30.06
CA GLY A 171 -0.31 13.38 29.22
C GLY A 171 -0.86 12.16 28.46
N GLY A 172 -1.89 12.36 27.64
CA GLY A 172 -2.49 11.29 26.84
C GLY A 172 -1.67 10.94 25.60
N GLN A 173 -1.45 9.64 25.34
CA GLN A 173 -0.78 9.17 24.13
C GLN A 173 -1.49 9.68 22.85
N LEU A 174 -2.82 9.54 22.79
CA LEU A 174 -3.62 9.99 21.64
C LEU A 174 -3.59 11.52 21.53
N ILE A 175 -3.83 12.20 22.66
CA ILE A 175 -3.86 13.66 22.76
C ILE A 175 -2.53 14.26 22.28
N LYS A 176 -1.40 13.78 22.79
CA LYS A 176 -0.06 14.25 22.39
C LYS A 176 0.22 13.98 20.91
N ALA A 177 -0.15 12.80 20.40
CA ALA A 177 0.09 12.44 19.02
C ALA A 177 -0.70 13.33 18.05
N VAL A 178 -1.99 13.55 18.29
CA VAL A 178 -2.85 14.38 17.43
C VAL A 178 -2.54 15.86 17.58
N ARG A 179 -2.21 16.33 18.78
CA ARG A 179 -1.78 17.72 19.02
C ARG A 179 -0.50 18.05 18.23
N ARG A 180 0.45 17.11 18.13
CA ARG A 180 1.65 17.27 17.30
C ARG A 180 1.36 17.19 15.81
N ARG A 181 0.32 16.45 15.41
CA ARG A 181 -0.01 16.15 14.01
C ARG A 181 -1.53 16.25 13.77
N ARG A 182 -2.00 17.48 13.54
CA ARG A 182 -3.42 17.78 13.31
C ARG A 182 -4.00 17.12 12.05
N TYR A 183 -3.15 16.80 11.08
CA TYR A 183 -3.48 16.05 9.87
C TYR A 183 -2.89 14.66 9.98
N SER A 184 -3.73 13.67 10.30
CA SER A 184 -3.27 12.30 10.54
C SER A 184 -4.40 11.28 10.34
N VAL A 185 -4.00 10.04 10.09
CA VAL A 185 -4.90 8.89 10.22
C VAL A 185 -4.69 8.30 11.61
N VAL A 186 -5.75 8.16 12.40
CA VAL A 186 -5.71 7.53 13.72
C VAL A 186 -6.30 6.13 13.60
N LEU A 187 -5.47 5.11 13.82
CA LEU A 187 -5.85 3.71 13.79
C LEU A 187 -5.98 3.16 15.21
N PHE A 188 -7.18 2.76 15.58
CA PHE A 188 -7.47 1.98 16.79
C PHE A 188 -7.55 0.50 16.41
N ASP A 189 -6.48 -0.24 16.72
CA ASP A 189 -6.35 -1.65 16.32
C ASP A 189 -6.93 -2.60 17.36
N GLU A 190 -7.65 -3.63 16.91
CA GLU A 190 -8.33 -4.64 17.75
C GLU A 190 -9.31 -4.03 18.76
N VAL A 191 -10.17 -3.13 18.27
CA VAL A 191 -11.03 -2.29 19.11
C VAL A 191 -12.02 -3.09 19.98
N GLU A 192 -12.32 -4.34 19.63
CA GLU A 192 -13.15 -5.26 20.43
C GLU A 192 -12.55 -5.62 21.79
N LYS A 193 -11.24 -5.38 21.99
CA LYS A 193 -10.56 -5.64 23.27
C LYS A 193 -10.57 -4.42 24.19
N ALA A 194 -10.95 -3.24 23.69
CA ALA A 194 -10.88 -2.01 24.45
C ALA A 194 -11.86 -2.01 25.64
N HIS A 195 -11.46 -1.37 26.73
CA HIS A 195 -12.36 -1.10 27.85
C HIS A 195 -13.51 -0.17 27.44
N ILE A 196 -14.69 -0.33 28.07
CA ILE A 196 -15.90 0.41 27.67
C ILE A 196 -15.74 1.95 27.73
N PHE A 197 -14.94 2.46 28.67
CA PHE A 197 -14.65 3.89 28.78
C PHE A 197 -13.86 4.48 27.61
N VAL A 198 -13.13 3.66 26.85
CA VAL A 198 -12.49 4.12 25.60
C VAL A 198 -13.56 4.54 24.60
N PHE A 199 -14.65 3.78 24.47
CA PHE A 199 -15.73 4.13 23.53
C PHE A 199 -16.44 5.43 23.91
N ASN A 200 -16.59 5.75 25.19
CA ASN A 200 -17.17 7.04 25.62
C ASN A 200 -16.33 8.22 25.12
N THR A 201 -15.01 8.05 25.11
CA THR A 201 -14.06 9.04 24.59
C THR A 201 -14.16 9.15 23.07
N LEU A 202 -14.21 8.01 22.39
CA LEU A 202 -14.37 7.96 20.93
C LEU A 202 -15.69 8.60 20.48
N LEU A 203 -16.78 8.42 21.21
CA LEU A 203 -18.06 9.08 20.92
C LEU A 203 -17.92 10.61 20.89
N GLN A 204 -17.20 11.21 21.83
CA GLN A 204 -16.96 12.67 21.83
C GLN A 204 -16.18 13.12 20.59
N VAL A 205 -15.14 12.34 20.22
CA VAL A 205 -14.33 12.61 19.02
C VAL A 205 -15.18 12.49 17.75
N LEU A 206 -16.02 11.46 17.65
CA LEU A 206 -16.85 11.22 16.47
C LEU A 206 -17.97 12.25 16.33
N ASP A 207 -18.54 12.74 17.43
CA ASP A 207 -19.64 13.71 17.40
C ASP A 207 -19.19 15.14 17.15
N TYR A 208 -18.16 15.58 17.87
CA TYR A 208 -17.77 16.99 17.92
C TYR A 208 -16.40 17.27 17.30
N GLY A 209 -15.70 16.23 16.84
CA GLY A 209 -14.36 16.37 16.26
C GLY A 209 -13.38 17.00 17.23
N ARG A 210 -13.64 16.92 18.54
CA ARG A 210 -12.84 17.53 19.59
C ARG A 210 -12.82 16.63 20.81
N LEU A 211 -11.72 16.67 21.54
CA LEU A 211 -11.56 15.95 22.80
C LEU A 211 -10.87 16.86 23.82
N ILE A 212 -11.36 16.84 25.05
CA ILE A 212 -10.75 17.56 26.17
C ILE A 212 -9.86 16.56 26.92
N ASP A 213 -8.60 16.90 27.12
CA ASP A 213 -7.67 16.07 27.89
C ASP A 213 -7.94 16.16 29.40
N GLY A 214 -7.28 15.31 30.19
CA GLY A 214 -7.40 15.34 31.66
C GLY A 214 -6.97 16.66 32.32
N GLN A 215 -6.30 17.55 31.59
CA GLN A 215 -5.83 18.86 32.04
C GLN A 215 -6.72 20.02 31.56
N GLY A 216 -7.79 19.72 30.81
CA GLY A 216 -8.72 20.72 30.27
C GLY A 216 -8.33 21.30 28.91
N HIS A 217 -7.26 20.83 28.26
CA HIS A 217 -6.91 21.28 26.92
C HIS A 217 -7.79 20.61 25.86
N THR A 218 -8.32 21.42 24.94
CA THR A 218 -9.08 20.91 23.80
C THR A 218 -8.15 20.57 22.64
N VAL A 219 -8.26 19.34 22.11
CA VAL A 219 -7.60 18.87 20.90
C VAL A 219 -8.60 18.72 19.77
N ASP A 220 -8.21 19.14 18.57
CA ASP A 220 -9.04 19.13 17.35
C ASP A 220 -8.74 17.89 16.49
N PHE A 221 -9.80 17.18 16.11
CA PHE A 221 -9.81 15.95 15.31
C PHE A 221 -10.51 16.15 13.95
N ARG A 222 -11.04 17.33 13.62
CA ARG A 222 -11.78 17.58 12.37
C ARG A 222 -10.98 17.25 11.10
N ASN A 223 -9.66 17.42 11.17
CA ASN A 223 -8.72 17.11 10.08
C ASN A 223 -8.07 15.73 10.19
N THR A 224 -8.68 14.82 10.96
CA THR A 224 -8.20 13.44 11.12
C THR A 224 -9.13 12.45 10.44
N VAL A 225 -8.58 11.32 10.03
CA VAL A 225 -9.38 10.14 9.64
C VAL A 225 -9.29 9.11 10.75
N ILE A 226 -10.43 8.74 11.33
CA ILE A 226 -10.53 7.76 12.41
C ILE A 226 -10.84 6.39 11.81
N ILE A 227 -9.99 5.40 12.07
CA ILE A 227 -10.18 4.04 11.62
C ILE A 227 -10.09 3.11 12.83
N MET A 228 -11.10 2.27 13.00
CA MET A 228 -11.10 1.19 13.96
C MET A 228 -11.02 -0.13 13.21
N THR A 229 -10.16 -1.05 13.63
CA THR A 229 -10.12 -2.42 13.07
C THR A 229 -10.61 -3.41 14.10
N SER A 230 -11.38 -4.38 13.64
CA SER A 230 -11.84 -5.51 14.45
C SER A 230 -11.78 -6.82 13.69
N ASN A 231 -11.50 -7.90 14.41
CA ASN A 231 -11.57 -9.26 13.87
C ASN A 231 -12.94 -9.93 14.19
N LEU A 232 -13.87 -9.21 14.81
CA LEU A 232 -15.20 -9.74 15.12
C LEU A 232 -15.94 -10.16 13.84
N GLY A 233 -16.57 -11.33 13.92
CA GLY A 233 -17.34 -11.89 12.81
C GLY A 233 -16.49 -12.54 11.70
N ALA A 234 -15.15 -12.50 11.79
CA ALA A 234 -14.25 -13.08 10.79
C ALA A 234 -14.48 -14.59 10.55
N GLU A 235 -14.71 -15.37 11.61
CA GLU A 235 -15.02 -16.81 11.55
C GLU A 235 -16.23 -17.10 10.66
N HIS A 236 -17.22 -16.21 10.73
CA HIS A 236 -18.43 -16.35 9.94
C HIS A 236 -18.10 -16.02 8.49
N LEU A 237 -17.44 -14.88 8.22
CA LEU A 237 -17.02 -14.49 6.86
C LEU A 237 -16.24 -15.60 6.14
N LEU A 238 -15.34 -16.30 6.83
CA LEU A 238 -14.64 -17.46 6.30
C LEU A 238 -15.58 -18.63 5.97
N SER A 239 -16.53 -18.92 6.86
CA SER A 239 -17.56 -19.96 6.66
C SER A 239 -18.56 -19.58 5.55
N GLY A 240 -18.73 -18.30 5.24
CA GLY A 240 -19.61 -17.79 4.20
C GLY A 240 -19.21 -18.18 2.79
N LEU A 241 -17.89 -18.27 2.55
CA LEU A 241 -17.33 -18.82 1.31
C LEU A 241 -17.74 -20.29 1.09
N MET A 242 -18.17 -20.99 2.14
CA MET A 242 -18.69 -22.36 2.09
C MET A 242 -20.23 -22.42 1.95
N GLY A 243 -20.91 -21.30 1.64
CA GLY A 243 -22.31 -21.29 1.22
C GLY A 243 -23.37 -21.10 2.31
N LYS A 244 -23.02 -20.64 3.52
CA LYS A 244 -24.00 -20.30 4.59
C LYS A 244 -24.10 -18.80 4.81
N CYS A 245 -25.35 -18.29 4.87
CA CYS A 245 -25.72 -16.88 5.00
C CYS A 245 -24.93 -16.16 6.12
N THR A 246 -24.06 -15.20 5.74
CA THR A 246 -22.89 -14.86 6.55
C THR A 246 -22.85 -13.43 7.06
N MET A 247 -23.28 -12.49 6.20
CA MET A 247 -23.13 -11.06 6.45
C MET A 247 -24.05 -10.56 7.55
N GLN A 248 -25.26 -11.11 7.64
CA GLN A 248 -26.21 -10.78 8.71
C GLN A 248 -25.67 -11.25 10.07
N VAL A 249 -25.16 -12.47 10.16
CA VAL A 249 -24.61 -13.02 11.41
C VAL A 249 -23.37 -12.25 11.87
N ALA A 250 -22.48 -11.89 10.92
CA ALA A 250 -21.33 -11.05 11.22
C ALA A 250 -21.77 -9.66 11.75
N ARG A 251 -22.76 -9.02 11.11
CA ARG A 251 -23.32 -7.74 11.57
C ARG A 251 -24.01 -7.85 12.93
N ASP A 252 -24.72 -8.94 13.20
CA ASP A 252 -25.36 -9.16 14.48
C ASP A 252 -24.34 -9.34 15.61
N ARG A 253 -23.22 -10.02 15.36
CA ARG A 253 -22.12 -10.15 16.33
C ARG A 253 -21.51 -8.79 16.66
N VAL A 254 -21.35 -7.93 15.66
CA VAL A 254 -20.87 -6.55 15.83
C VAL A 254 -21.88 -5.72 16.64
N ARG A 255 -23.17 -5.81 16.33
CA ARG A 255 -24.25 -5.11 17.07
C ARG A 255 -24.42 -5.57 18.51
N ARG A 256 -24.07 -6.83 18.82
CA ARG A 256 -24.07 -7.34 20.20
C ARG A 256 -22.89 -6.85 21.02
N HIS A 257 -21.74 -6.66 20.38
CA HIS A 257 -20.51 -6.24 21.07
C HIS A 257 -20.41 -4.71 21.18
N PHE A 258 -20.62 -3.99 20.08
CA PHE A 258 -20.60 -2.53 20.07
C PHE A 258 -22.00 -1.98 20.27
N ARG A 259 -22.11 -0.97 21.14
CA ARG A 259 -23.38 -0.33 21.38
C ARG A 259 -23.85 0.42 20.11
N PRO A 260 -25.17 0.48 19.84
CA PRO A 260 -25.72 1.17 18.67
C PRO A 260 -25.30 2.64 18.56
N GLU A 261 -25.08 3.31 19.70
CA GLU A 261 -24.66 4.72 19.71
C GLU A 261 -23.34 4.91 18.98
N LEU A 262 -22.35 4.03 19.19
CA LEU A 262 -21.06 4.10 18.51
C LEU A 262 -21.21 3.86 17.01
N LEU A 263 -21.95 2.81 16.65
CA LEU A 263 -22.13 2.41 15.25
C LEU A 263 -22.82 3.49 14.42
N ASN A 264 -23.80 4.19 15.00
CA ASN A 264 -24.54 5.26 14.33
C ASN A 264 -23.72 6.56 14.15
N ARG A 265 -22.58 6.72 14.85
CA ARG A 265 -21.68 7.86 14.66
C ARG A 265 -20.64 7.67 13.58
N LEU A 266 -20.46 6.44 13.10
CA LEU A 266 -19.53 6.15 12.02
C LEU A 266 -20.09 6.57 10.67
N ASP A 267 -19.22 6.98 9.77
CA ASP A 267 -19.59 7.21 8.38
C ASP A 267 -19.92 5.89 7.70
N GLU A 268 -19.06 4.88 7.89
CA GLU A 268 -19.26 3.55 7.29
C GLU A 268 -18.71 2.40 8.15
N ILE A 269 -19.40 1.26 8.08
CA ILE A 269 -18.91 -0.03 8.57
C ILE A 269 -18.46 -0.85 7.36
N VAL A 270 -17.16 -1.01 7.23
CA VAL A 270 -16.52 -1.60 6.05
C VAL A 270 -16.15 -3.04 6.33
N VAL A 271 -16.67 -3.97 5.52
CA VAL A 271 -16.37 -5.40 5.64
C VAL A 271 -15.31 -5.79 4.61
N PHE A 272 -14.29 -6.48 5.06
CA PHE A 272 -13.20 -7.02 4.25
C PHE A 272 -13.41 -8.51 4.03
N ASP A 273 -13.43 -8.90 2.77
CA ASP A 273 -13.63 -10.28 2.36
C ASP A 273 -12.29 -11.06 2.43
N PRO A 274 -12.32 -12.37 2.70
CA PRO A 274 -11.13 -13.20 2.57
C PRO A 274 -10.60 -13.16 1.13
N LEU A 275 -9.27 -13.18 0.98
CA LEU A 275 -8.64 -13.08 -0.33
C LEU A 275 -8.70 -14.43 -1.06
N SER A 276 -9.13 -14.40 -2.32
CA SER A 276 -9.05 -15.54 -3.23
C SER A 276 -7.59 -15.86 -3.61
N HIS A 277 -7.36 -17.06 -4.13
CA HIS A 277 -6.02 -17.49 -4.57
C HIS A 277 -5.40 -16.53 -5.62
N ASP A 278 -6.20 -16.04 -6.58
CA ASP A 278 -5.71 -15.09 -7.60
C ASP A 278 -5.37 -13.72 -6.99
N GLN A 279 -6.15 -13.26 -6.01
CA GLN A 279 -5.84 -12.04 -5.25
C GLN A 279 -4.57 -12.21 -4.41
N LEU A 280 -4.39 -13.36 -3.75
CA LEU A 280 -3.16 -13.65 -3.00
C LEU A 280 -1.93 -13.68 -3.90
N ARG A 281 -2.03 -14.27 -5.11
CA ARG A 281 -0.96 -14.22 -6.11
C ARG A 281 -0.57 -12.79 -6.47
N LYS A 282 -1.55 -11.89 -6.64
CA LYS A 282 -1.29 -10.45 -6.85
C LYS A 282 -0.61 -9.81 -5.64
N VAL A 283 -0.96 -10.20 -4.42
CA VAL A 283 -0.28 -9.74 -3.20
C VAL A 283 1.18 -10.21 -3.15
N VAL A 284 1.46 -11.48 -3.49
CA VAL A 284 2.85 -11.99 -3.60
C VAL A 284 3.63 -11.14 -4.60
N ARG A 285 3.06 -10.86 -5.78
CA ARG A 285 3.68 -10.03 -6.79
C ARG A 285 4.03 -8.62 -6.27
N LEU A 286 3.11 -7.98 -5.55
CA LEU A 286 3.36 -6.67 -4.96
C LEU A 286 4.52 -6.72 -3.94
N GLN A 287 4.52 -7.70 -3.05
CA GLN A 287 5.60 -7.82 -2.06
C GLN A 287 6.95 -8.16 -2.69
N THR A 288 6.97 -8.96 -3.75
CA THR A 288 8.20 -9.24 -4.52
C THR A 288 8.68 -7.99 -5.26
N LYS A 289 7.78 -7.12 -5.74
CA LYS A 289 8.12 -5.82 -6.32
C LYS A 289 8.80 -4.89 -5.31
N ASP A 290 8.41 -4.93 -4.03
CA ASP A 290 9.08 -4.18 -2.97
C ASP A 290 10.50 -4.70 -2.69
N VAL A 291 10.71 -6.02 -2.78
CA VAL A 291 12.06 -6.62 -2.73
C VAL A 291 12.89 -6.14 -3.92
N ALA A 292 12.30 -6.18 -5.12
CA ALA A 292 12.98 -5.79 -6.34
C ALA A 292 13.35 -4.31 -6.38
N SER A 293 12.49 -3.43 -5.83
CA SER A 293 12.78 -1.98 -5.72
C SER A 293 14.03 -1.72 -4.87
N ARG A 294 14.16 -2.44 -3.74
CA ARG A 294 15.33 -2.35 -2.85
C ARG A 294 16.60 -2.90 -3.51
N LEU A 295 16.48 -3.91 -4.36
CA LEU A 295 17.61 -4.43 -5.13
C LEU A 295 18.04 -3.43 -6.21
N LEU A 296 17.08 -2.76 -6.85
CA LEU A 296 17.32 -1.75 -7.88
C LEU A 296 18.04 -0.51 -7.33
N GLU A 297 17.74 -0.10 -6.09
CA GLU A 297 18.49 0.95 -5.39
C GLU A 297 19.98 0.62 -5.21
N ARG A 298 20.33 -0.68 -5.26
CA ARG A 298 21.73 -1.17 -5.26
C ARG A 298 22.27 -1.44 -6.66
N GLY A 299 21.55 -1.03 -7.70
CA GLY A 299 22.00 -1.18 -9.09
C GLY A 299 21.76 -2.56 -9.71
N ALA A 300 20.92 -3.42 -9.13
CA ALA A 300 20.60 -4.73 -9.72
C ALA A 300 19.09 -4.91 -9.94
N ALA A 301 18.70 -5.55 -11.04
CA ALA A 301 17.30 -5.82 -11.37
C ALA A 301 16.87 -7.22 -10.91
N LEU A 302 15.58 -7.38 -10.61
CA LEU A 302 14.97 -8.68 -10.28
C LEU A 302 13.93 -9.06 -11.33
N ALA A 303 14.03 -10.27 -11.86
CA ALA A 303 13.07 -10.88 -12.76
C ALA A 303 12.50 -12.13 -12.09
N VAL A 304 11.18 -12.30 -12.08
CA VAL A 304 10.51 -13.41 -11.40
C VAL A 304 9.47 -14.03 -12.32
N THR A 305 9.50 -15.36 -12.46
CA THR A 305 8.53 -16.11 -13.28
C THR A 305 7.21 -16.29 -12.54
N ASP A 306 6.13 -16.55 -13.29
CA ASP A 306 4.83 -16.86 -12.67
C ASP A 306 4.87 -18.18 -11.87
N SER A 307 5.68 -19.15 -12.31
CA SER A 307 5.91 -20.39 -11.57
C SER A 307 6.56 -20.15 -10.21
N ALA A 308 7.50 -19.21 -10.12
CA ALA A 308 8.08 -18.80 -8.85
C ALA A 308 7.06 -18.14 -7.92
N LEU A 309 6.19 -17.27 -8.45
CA LEU A 309 5.13 -16.63 -7.66
C LEU A 309 4.15 -17.67 -7.09
N ASP A 310 3.78 -18.67 -7.89
CA ASP A 310 2.91 -19.77 -7.46
C ASP A 310 3.56 -20.65 -6.38
N TYR A 311 4.86 -20.93 -6.53
CA TYR A 311 5.63 -21.63 -5.51
C TYR A 311 5.68 -20.85 -4.19
N ILE A 312 5.98 -19.55 -4.25
CA ILE A 312 6.00 -18.66 -3.07
C ILE A 312 4.63 -18.68 -2.39
N LEU A 313 3.54 -18.57 -3.15
CA LEU A 313 2.19 -18.58 -2.60
C LEU A 313 1.90 -19.91 -1.90
N THR A 314 2.22 -21.04 -2.53
CA THR A 314 1.96 -22.38 -1.99
C THR A 314 2.69 -22.60 -0.65
N GLU A 315 3.96 -22.20 -0.57
CA GLU A 315 4.80 -22.39 0.62
C GLU A 315 4.53 -21.38 1.75
N SER A 316 3.92 -20.24 1.44
CA SER A 316 3.69 -19.16 2.40
C SER A 316 2.23 -18.95 2.79
N TYR A 317 1.29 -19.64 2.13
CA TYR A 317 -0.13 -19.48 2.39
C TYR A 317 -0.55 -20.08 3.72
N ASP A 318 -1.28 -19.29 4.51
CA ASP A 318 -1.94 -19.73 5.74
C ASP A 318 -3.41 -19.26 5.72
N PRO A 319 -4.39 -20.18 5.76
CA PRO A 319 -5.81 -19.83 5.76
C PRO A 319 -6.25 -18.95 6.95
N VAL A 320 -5.59 -19.06 8.09
CA VAL A 320 -5.93 -18.33 9.33
C VAL A 320 -5.34 -16.93 9.32
N TYR A 321 -4.11 -16.79 8.84
CA TYR A 321 -3.37 -15.52 8.85
C TYR A 321 -3.38 -14.76 7.52
N GLY A 322 -4.03 -15.29 6.48
CA GLY A 322 -4.18 -14.65 5.18
C GLY A 322 -2.84 -14.33 4.52
N ALA A 323 -2.68 -13.12 4.00
CA ALA A 323 -1.44 -12.70 3.32
C ALA A 323 -0.27 -12.33 4.27
N ARG A 324 -0.48 -12.37 5.60
CA ARG A 324 0.51 -11.94 6.60
C ARG A 324 1.82 -12.74 6.56
N PRO A 325 1.82 -14.08 6.40
CA PRO A 325 3.07 -14.85 6.40
C PRO A 325 3.93 -14.64 5.16
N ILE A 326 3.34 -14.23 4.03
CA ILE A 326 4.02 -14.05 2.73
C ILE A 326 5.27 -13.18 2.89
N ARG A 327 5.14 -12.04 3.57
CA ARG A 327 6.25 -11.08 3.75
C ARG A 327 7.39 -11.71 4.53
N ARG A 328 7.07 -12.39 5.64
CA ARG A 328 8.06 -13.04 6.49
C ARG A 328 8.77 -14.17 5.74
N TRP A 329 8.04 -14.93 4.93
CA TRP A 329 8.60 -15.98 4.11
C TRP A 329 9.56 -15.41 3.04
N LEU A 330 9.14 -14.35 2.33
CA LEU A 330 9.98 -13.64 1.36
C LEU A 330 11.26 -13.11 2.01
N GLU A 331 11.17 -12.49 3.19
CA GLU A 331 12.33 -12.01 3.94
C GLU A 331 13.30 -13.15 4.30
N LYS A 332 12.76 -14.27 4.82
CA LYS A 332 13.57 -15.43 5.26
C LYS A 332 14.19 -16.22 4.11
N LYS A 333 13.51 -16.34 2.96
CA LYS A 333 13.92 -17.21 1.85
C LYS A 333 14.53 -16.45 0.69
N VAL A 334 13.85 -15.42 0.20
CA VAL A 334 14.27 -14.68 -0.99
C VAL A 334 15.27 -13.59 -0.63
N VAL A 335 14.91 -12.68 0.29
CA VAL A 335 15.77 -11.55 0.66
C VAL A 335 17.07 -12.04 1.28
N THR A 336 17.01 -13.07 2.12
CA THR A 336 18.19 -13.65 2.74
C THR A 336 19.13 -14.25 1.69
N GLU A 337 18.61 -14.93 0.67
CA GLU A 337 19.45 -15.49 -0.39
C GLU A 337 20.08 -14.40 -1.26
N LEU A 338 19.28 -13.41 -1.71
CA LEU A 338 19.80 -12.26 -2.44
C LEU A 338 20.88 -11.50 -1.64
N SER A 339 20.71 -11.40 -0.32
CA SER A 339 21.70 -10.77 0.56
C SER A 339 23.01 -11.56 0.62
N ARG A 340 22.94 -12.90 0.64
CA ARG A 340 24.15 -13.75 0.58
C ARG A 340 24.87 -13.58 -0.76
N MET A 341 24.13 -13.58 -1.86
CA MET A 341 24.70 -13.42 -3.20
C MET A 341 25.36 -12.04 -3.37
N LEU A 342 24.78 -10.98 -2.80
CA LEU A 342 25.41 -9.65 -2.75
C LEU A 342 26.70 -9.65 -1.93
N VAL A 343 26.71 -10.27 -0.74
CA VAL A 343 27.90 -10.34 0.12
C VAL A 343 29.01 -11.19 -0.51
N ARG A 344 28.66 -12.19 -1.32
CA ARG A 344 29.60 -13.03 -2.09
C ARG A 344 30.06 -12.39 -3.40
N GLU A 345 29.62 -11.18 -3.71
CA GLU A 345 29.93 -10.48 -4.97
C GLU A 345 29.47 -11.25 -6.24
N GLU A 346 28.48 -12.13 -6.08
CA GLU A 346 27.82 -12.84 -7.18
C GLU A 346 26.89 -11.89 -7.97
N ILE A 347 26.35 -10.88 -7.30
CA ILE A 347 25.51 -9.81 -7.87
C ILE A 347 26.30 -8.51 -7.81
N ASP A 348 26.46 -7.85 -8.97
CA ASP A 348 27.12 -6.57 -9.14
C ASP A 348 26.16 -5.49 -9.71
N GLU A 349 26.67 -4.26 -9.84
CA GLU A 349 25.95 -3.19 -10.53
C GLU A 349 25.69 -3.59 -11.99
N ASN A 350 24.43 -3.47 -12.43
CA ASN A 350 23.89 -3.91 -13.71
C ASN A 350 23.65 -5.43 -13.88
N SER A 351 23.68 -6.20 -12.78
CA SER A 351 23.20 -7.57 -12.78
C SER A 351 21.67 -7.66 -12.89
N ILE A 352 21.19 -8.71 -13.57
CA ILE A 352 19.78 -9.12 -13.52
C ILE A 352 19.70 -10.49 -12.83
N VAL A 353 18.94 -10.56 -11.74
CA VAL A 353 18.69 -11.80 -11.01
C VAL A 353 17.36 -12.38 -11.46
N TYR A 354 17.37 -13.60 -11.97
CA TYR A 354 16.20 -14.36 -12.37
C TYR A 354 15.84 -15.35 -11.26
N ILE A 355 14.60 -15.30 -10.79
CA ILE A 355 14.02 -16.28 -9.86
C ILE A 355 13.00 -17.12 -10.61
N ASP A 356 13.20 -18.43 -10.60
CA ASP A 356 12.26 -19.43 -11.11
C ASP A 356 11.95 -20.51 -10.07
N ALA A 357 10.88 -21.27 -10.27
CA ALA A 357 10.64 -22.49 -9.52
C ALA A 357 11.35 -23.67 -10.21
N ALA A 358 12.00 -24.54 -9.43
CA ALA A 358 12.57 -25.76 -9.97
C ALA A 358 11.49 -26.63 -10.64
N THR A 359 11.87 -27.47 -11.60
CA THR A 359 10.93 -28.33 -12.37
C THR A 359 10.09 -29.25 -11.48
N ASN A 360 10.63 -29.63 -10.33
CA ASN A 360 9.95 -30.44 -9.30
C ASN A 360 9.12 -29.60 -8.31
N ARG A 361 9.11 -28.26 -8.44
CA ARG A 361 8.47 -27.28 -7.55
C ARG A 361 8.85 -27.46 -6.08
N THR A 362 10.09 -27.87 -5.77
CA THR A 362 10.54 -28.05 -4.37
C THR A 362 11.38 -26.91 -3.83
N ASN A 363 11.90 -26.05 -4.71
CA ASN A 363 12.78 -24.95 -4.35
C ASN A 363 12.77 -23.85 -5.41
N LEU A 364 13.21 -22.65 -5.00
CA LEU A 364 13.50 -21.55 -5.91
C LEU A 364 14.91 -21.73 -6.50
N VAL A 365 15.05 -21.44 -7.79
CA VAL A 365 16.31 -21.42 -8.52
C VAL A 365 16.65 -19.97 -8.84
N TYR A 366 17.89 -19.59 -8.57
CA TYR A 366 18.41 -18.25 -8.82
C TYR A 366 19.45 -18.32 -9.94
N ARG A 367 19.32 -17.44 -10.92
CA ARG A 367 20.29 -17.29 -12.01
C ARG A 367 20.64 -15.82 -12.14
N VAL A 368 21.92 -15.49 -12.10
CA VAL A 368 22.42 -14.12 -12.28
C VAL A 368 22.99 -13.97 -13.67
N GLU A 369 22.55 -12.96 -14.40
CA GLU A 369 23.20 -12.50 -15.62
C GLU A 369 23.90 -11.17 -15.36
N LYS A 370 25.22 -11.16 -15.49
CA LYS A 370 26.08 -9.98 -15.31
C LYS A 370 26.17 -9.20 -16.63
N ASN A 371 26.38 -7.88 -16.53
CA ASN A 371 26.65 -6.99 -17.68
C ASN A 371 25.56 -6.94 -18.77
N VAL A 372 24.29 -7.17 -18.41
CA VAL A 372 23.17 -7.07 -19.37
C VAL A 372 22.74 -5.60 -19.58
N GLY A 373 23.20 -4.69 -18.71
CA GLY A 373 22.88 -3.27 -18.76
C GLY A 373 21.46 -3.02 -18.26
N LEU A 374 21.30 -2.11 -17.29
CA LEU A 374 19.97 -1.67 -16.82
C LEU A 374 19.22 -0.81 -17.85
N VAL A 375 19.84 -0.54 -19.00
CA VAL A 375 19.36 0.38 -20.03
C VAL A 375 19.32 -0.38 -21.35
N ASN A 376 18.14 -0.46 -21.94
CA ASN A 376 17.99 -1.01 -23.28
C ASN A 376 18.71 -0.07 -24.27
N ALA A 377 19.81 -0.55 -24.87
CA ALA A 377 20.71 0.24 -25.74
C ALA A 377 20.00 0.89 -26.95
N ALA A 378 18.83 0.41 -27.35
CA ALA A 378 18.03 0.97 -28.43
C ALA A 378 17.02 2.04 -27.99
N THR A 379 16.68 2.15 -26.71
CA THR A 379 15.58 3.02 -26.23
C THR A 379 15.93 3.92 -25.04
N GLY A 380 17.09 3.74 -24.40
CA GLY A 380 17.53 4.58 -23.28
C GLY A 380 16.70 4.43 -21.99
N GLN A 381 15.78 3.46 -21.91
CA GLN A 381 14.89 3.29 -20.75
C GLN A 381 15.50 2.36 -19.70
N LYS A 382 15.43 2.78 -18.42
CA LYS A 382 15.73 1.96 -17.24
C LYS A 382 14.78 0.77 -17.16
N ALA A 383 15.32 -0.43 -16.94
CA ALA A 383 14.57 -1.68 -16.78
C ALA A 383 13.49 -1.56 -15.69
N GLU A 384 12.34 -2.23 -15.90
CA GLU A 384 11.28 -2.29 -14.90
C GLU A 384 11.78 -2.87 -13.57
N VAL A 385 11.15 -2.44 -12.48
CA VAL A 385 11.40 -2.95 -11.13
C VAL A 385 11.23 -4.47 -11.06
N LEU A 386 10.32 -5.07 -11.83
CA LEU A 386 10.11 -6.51 -11.86
C LEU A 386 9.83 -6.96 -13.29
N ILE A 387 10.76 -7.69 -13.90
CA ILE A 387 10.58 -8.24 -15.26
C ILE A 387 9.86 -9.58 -15.13
N GLN A 388 8.59 -9.64 -15.51
CA GLN A 388 7.84 -10.88 -15.56
C GLN A 388 8.14 -11.63 -16.86
N ILE A 389 8.51 -12.90 -16.74
CA ILE A 389 8.78 -13.76 -17.89
C ILE A 389 7.66 -14.79 -17.96
N PRO A 390 6.87 -14.83 -19.06
CA PRO A 390 5.90 -15.88 -19.28
C PRO A 390 6.62 -17.24 -19.30
N ASN A 391 6.01 -18.25 -18.69
CA ASN A 391 6.54 -19.62 -18.74
C ASN A 391 6.71 -20.04 -20.21
N GLY A 392 7.97 -20.17 -20.64
CA GLY A 392 8.35 -20.74 -21.93
C GLY A 392 9.18 -22.00 -21.71
N PRO A 393 9.26 -22.91 -22.70
CA PRO A 393 10.16 -24.04 -22.60
C PRO A 393 11.57 -23.51 -22.35
N THR A 394 12.25 -24.11 -21.37
CA THR A 394 13.66 -23.87 -21.04
C THR A 394 14.46 -23.73 -22.34
N ARG A 395 14.88 -22.51 -22.67
CA ARG A 395 15.65 -22.22 -23.88
C ARG A 395 17.08 -22.74 -23.73
N SER A 396 17.25 -24.05 -23.80
CA SER A 396 18.54 -24.67 -24.14
C SER A 396 18.82 -24.57 -25.65
N ASP A 397 17.77 -24.47 -26.48
CA ASP A 397 17.92 -24.70 -27.93
C ASP A 397 18.07 -23.43 -28.76
N THR A 398 17.76 -22.24 -28.22
CA THR A 398 17.92 -20.98 -28.99
C THR A 398 19.34 -20.43 -28.96
N ALA A 399 20.19 -20.86 -28.02
CA ALA A 399 21.59 -20.44 -27.95
C ALA A 399 22.46 -21.06 -29.06
N GLN A 400 22.05 -22.20 -29.63
CA GLN A 400 22.76 -22.85 -30.72
C GLN A 400 22.48 -22.23 -32.10
N THR A 401 21.32 -21.61 -32.30
CA THR A 401 20.94 -21.05 -33.61
C THR A 401 21.64 -19.73 -33.90
N VAL A 402 21.97 -18.93 -32.87
CA VAL A 402 22.62 -17.61 -33.06
C VAL A 402 24.13 -17.74 -33.36
N LYS A 403 24.79 -18.81 -32.92
CA LYS A 403 26.22 -19.05 -33.23
C LYS A 403 26.47 -19.50 -34.67
N LYS A 404 25.46 -20.04 -35.38
CA LYS A 404 25.62 -20.49 -36.77
C LYS A 404 25.36 -19.40 -37.83
N MET A 405 24.81 -18.24 -37.46
CA MET A 405 24.56 -17.13 -38.39
C MET A 405 25.67 -16.07 -38.44
N LYS A 406 26.71 -16.15 -37.59
CA LYS A 406 27.77 -15.12 -37.51
C LYS A 406 29.10 -15.47 -38.22
N ILE A 407 29.14 -16.53 -39.05
CA ILE A 407 30.36 -16.94 -39.76
C ILE A 407 30.11 -17.08 -41.27
N LYS A 408 29.28 -16.21 -41.88
CA LYS A 408 29.09 -16.28 -43.35
C LYS A 408 28.86 -14.97 -44.09
N GLU A 409 29.21 -13.83 -43.51
CA GLU A 409 29.19 -12.53 -44.21
C GLU A 409 30.40 -11.71 -43.73
N MET A 410 31.58 -12.06 -44.23
CA MET A 410 32.79 -11.21 -44.25
C MET A 410 33.72 -11.77 -45.32
N GLU A 411 33.41 -11.52 -46.59
CA GLU A 411 34.34 -11.40 -47.72
C GLU A 411 33.50 -10.90 -48.90
N ASP A 412 34.08 -9.99 -49.68
CA ASP A 412 33.51 -9.26 -50.83
C ASP A 412 32.78 -7.95 -50.48
N ASP A 413 33.55 -6.85 -50.46
CA ASP A 413 33.32 -5.65 -51.29
C ASP A 413 34.33 -4.53 -50.90
N GLU A 414 35.47 -4.47 -51.60
CA GLU A 414 36.27 -3.24 -51.75
C GLU A 414 36.11 -2.75 -53.20
N ASP A 415 35.45 -1.59 -53.31
CA ASP A 415 35.72 -0.45 -54.19
C ASP A 415 35.65 -0.60 -55.73
N GLU A 416 34.53 -0.11 -56.29
CA GLU A 416 34.53 0.57 -57.60
C GLU A 416 33.61 1.81 -57.54
N MET A 417 34.21 3.00 -57.47
CA MET A 417 33.61 4.28 -57.92
C MET A 417 34.73 5.24 -58.39
N ASP A 418 34.81 5.44 -59.71
CA ASP A 418 34.81 6.73 -60.41
C ASP A 418 35.58 6.67 -61.76
N MET A 419 34.84 6.41 -62.84
CA MET A 419 34.56 7.39 -63.91
C MET A 419 33.42 6.94 -64.82
#